data_AF-A0A952CD67-F1
#
_entry.id   AF-A0A952CD67-F1
#
_cell.length_a   1.000
_cell.length_b   1.000
_cell.length_c   1.000
_cell.angle_alpha   90.00
_cell.angle_beta   90.00
_cell.angle_gamma   90.00
#
_symmetry.space_group_name_H-M   'P 1'
#
loop_
_entity.id
_entity.type
_entity.pdbx_description
1 polymer ?
#
loop_
_entity_poly.entity_id
_entity_poly.type
_entity_poly.pdbx_seq_one_letter_code
_entity_poly.pdbx_strand_id
1 'polypeptide(L)'
;MPAPNPSAALAEIQGLYGPFTFSEMLLQKIWAQGDYEPAQLRTTDGRRVRVLQAGRWNRLGGPDFKSARLQLGDGPVQEADVELHLRAEDWQAHGHARDPAYGRVALHVVLFPPAAGHVTRGEGGCEIPVLPLLPALRHDLEEYAAEEAVEILANRPAARVRELLGRLPPDTLELRLRAEAQHRWEQKVRFAAARVHKLGWTEACHQTALEILGYRFNRVPMLRIAAEHPLAAWRDLPDGEIERIRQEPQLVWTLAGVRPANHPRHRLHQYAAWVRQSPEWPERLRAAAGQLPAISPEESTREQRRAARFPACRSRFAVLVCGGAVGGTRLDTLVCDGFLPLLAGAGTPGLAGWWYHWFPGDLPANFVQALRQAGVFVRGTAPVCHGMVQGLIGWLLAQDADA
;
A
#
# COMPACT_ATOMS: atom_id res chain seq x y z
N MET A 1 21.74 -5.94 34.33
CA MET A 1 21.13 -6.45 33.09
C MET A 1 20.19 -5.38 32.57
N PRO A 2 20.36 -4.85 31.35
CA PRO A 2 19.39 -3.91 30.82
C PRO A 2 18.09 -4.67 30.53
N ALA A 3 16.96 -4.12 30.98
CA ALA A 3 15.63 -4.66 30.71
C ALA A 3 15.35 -4.69 29.20
N PRO A 4 14.58 -5.66 28.69
CA PRO A 4 14.20 -5.69 27.29
C PRO A 4 13.41 -4.42 26.92
N ASN A 5 13.70 -3.88 25.74
CA ASN A 5 13.06 -2.71 25.18
C ASN A 5 11.57 -3.02 24.90
N PRO A 6 10.59 -2.39 25.58
CA PRO A 6 9.18 -2.68 25.37
C PRO A 6 8.65 -1.77 24.25
N SER A 7 8.71 -2.20 22.98
CA SER A 7 8.09 -1.45 21.86
C SER A 7 8.01 -2.23 20.53
N ALA A 8 8.18 -3.56 20.51
CA ALA A 8 8.18 -4.30 19.24
C ALA A 8 7.07 -5.33 19.18
N ALA A 9 5.84 -4.97 19.55
CA ALA A 9 4.70 -5.78 19.12
C ALA A 9 4.55 -5.59 17.60
N LEU A 10 4.75 -6.68 16.86
CA LEU A 10 4.59 -6.76 15.42
C LEU A 10 3.37 -7.67 15.16
N ALA A 11 2.40 -7.17 14.41
CA ALA A 11 1.37 -8.01 13.85
C ALA A 11 1.74 -8.37 12.41
N GLU A 12 1.71 -9.65 12.08
CA GLU A 12 1.66 -10.11 10.70
C GLU A 12 0.25 -9.86 10.17
N ILE A 13 0.09 -8.88 9.28
CA ILE A 13 -1.19 -8.45 8.75
C ILE A 13 -1.27 -8.81 7.28
N GLN A 14 -2.38 -9.40 6.88
CA GLN A 14 -2.63 -9.78 5.50
C GLN A 14 -3.11 -8.56 4.69
N GLY A 15 -2.31 -8.05 3.76
CA GLY A 15 -2.65 -6.91 2.87
C GLY A 15 -2.33 -7.18 1.41
N LEU A 16 -2.79 -6.33 0.49
CA LEU A 16 -2.90 -6.49 -0.98
C LEU A 16 -1.67 -7.04 -1.78
N TYR A 17 -0.49 -7.17 -1.20
CA TYR A 17 0.76 -7.69 -1.73
C TYR A 17 1.49 -8.66 -0.77
N GLY A 18 0.85 -9.12 0.31
CA GLY A 18 1.39 -10.15 1.21
C GLY A 18 1.01 -10.02 2.68
N PRO A 19 1.39 -10.99 3.55
CA PRO A 19 1.57 -10.64 4.94
C PRO A 19 2.69 -9.60 5.00
N PHE A 20 2.40 -8.48 5.61
CA PHE A 20 3.38 -7.47 5.94
C PHE A 20 3.33 -7.27 7.46
N THR A 21 4.46 -6.87 8.02
CA THR A 21 4.53 -6.55 9.44
C THR A 21 4.03 -5.12 9.65
N PHE A 22 3.09 -4.94 10.56
CA PHE A 22 2.69 -3.63 11.03
C PHE A 22 3.09 -3.51 12.49
N SER A 23 3.92 -2.52 12.78
CA SER A 23 4.47 -2.29 14.12
C SER A 23 3.63 -1.27 14.90
N GLU A 24 3.68 -1.34 16.22
CA GLU A 24 3.15 -0.26 17.07
C GLU A 24 3.86 1.07 16.78
N MET A 25 5.15 1.05 16.43
CA MET A 25 5.88 2.23 16.01
C MET A 25 5.22 2.89 14.78
N LEU A 26 4.78 2.11 13.79
CA LEU A 26 4.04 2.62 12.63
C LEU A 26 2.69 3.21 13.06
N LEU A 27 1.96 2.51 13.93
CA LEU A 27 0.70 3.00 14.50
C LEU A 27 0.88 4.35 15.22
N GLN A 28 1.94 4.48 16.02
CA GLN A 28 2.31 5.70 16.73
C GLN A 28 2.68 6.83 15.75
N LYS A 29 3.41 6.54 14.65
CA LYS A 29 3.68 7.53 13.60
C LYS A 29 2.39 8.05 12.98
N ILE A 30 1.49 7.15 12.59
CA ILE A 30 0.19 7.48 12.02
C ILE A 30 -0.60 8.38 12.98
N TRP A 31 -0.62 8.02 14.27
CA TRP A 31 -1.27 8.84 15.29
C TRP A 31 -0.64 10.23 15.44
N ALA A 32 0.70 10.29 15.57
CA ALA A 32 1.45 11.53 15.74
C ALA A 32 1.27 12.50 14.56
N GLN A 33 1.18 11.96 13.35
CA GLN A 33 1.00 12.73 12.12
C GLN A 33 -0.46 13.12 11.86
N GLY A 34 -1.41 12.52 12.57
CA GLY A 34 -2.83 12.72 12.32
C GLY A 34 -3.29 12.08 11.00
N ASP A 35 -2.62 11.02 10.55
CA ASP A 35 -2.87 10.36 9.26
C ASP A 35 -4.05 9.38 9.34
N TYR A 36 -5.20 9.92 9.70
CA TYR A 36 -6.49 9.24 9.80
C TYR A 36 -7.60 10.24 9.49
N GLU A 37 -8.81 9.78 9.22
CA GLU A 37 -10.00 10.59 8.95
C GLU A 37 -10.67 11.05 10.26
N PRO A 38 -10.55 12.34 10.65
CA PRO A 38 -11.06 12.81 11.95
C PRO A 38 -12.58 12.65 12.07
N ALA A 39 -13.31 12.71 10.95
CA ALA A 39 -14.77 12.55 10.95
C ALA A 39 -15.23 11.14 11.34
N GLN A 40 -14.34 10.14 11.21
CA GLN A 40 -14.63 8.72 11.46
C GLN A 40 -14.15 8.23 12.83
N LEU A 41 -13.43 9.04 13.61
CA LEU A 41 -12.97 8.63 14.92
C LEU A 41 -14.14 8.45 15.89
N ARG A 42 -14.41 7.20 16.23
CA ARG A 42 -15.45 6.80 17.18
C ARG A 42 -14.92 5.72 18.10
N THR A 43 -15.16 5.88 19.39
CA THR A 43 -14.89 4.83 20.37
C THR A 43 -15.82 3.63 20.15
N THR A 44 -15.49 2.49 20.76
CA THR A 44 -16.28 1.26 20.71
C THR A 44 -17.73 1.44 21.20
N ASP A 45 -17.97 2.42 22.08
CA ASP A 45 -19.30 2.81 22.55
C ASP A 45 -19.97 3.92 21.70
N GLY A 46 -19.39 4.27 20.55
CA GLY A 46 -19.96 5.17 19.55
C GLY A 46 -19.69 6.67 19.77
N ARG A 47 -19.05 7.07 20.87
CA ARG A 47 -18.71 8.48 21.11
C ARG A 47 -17.72 8.98 20.07
N ARG A 48 -18.00 10.15 19.48
CA ARG A 48 -17.05 10.81 18.57
C ARG A 48 -15.80 11.22 19.34
N VAL A 49 -14.62 11.02 18.76
CA VAL A 49 -13.35 11.52 19.31
C VAL A 49 -12.87 12.68 18.44
N ARG A 50 -12.65 13.86 19.02
CA ARG A 50 -11.94 14.96 18.35
C ARG A 50 -10.55 15.08 18.96
N VAL A 51 -9.54 14.88 18.14
CA VAL A 51 -8.13 15.06 18.52
C VAL A 51 -7.74 16.50 18.16
N LEU A 52 -7.61 17.36 19.16
CA LEU A 52 -7.14 18.74 18.96
C LEU A 52 -5.61 18.79 18.92
N GLN A 53 -4.97 17.96 19.74
CA GLN A 53 -3.53 17.71 19.73
C GLN A 53 -3.30 16.24 20.08
N ALA A 54 -2.51 15.52 19.26
CA ALA A 54 -2.21 14.10 19.46
C ALA A 54 -1.41 13.81 20.74
N GLY A 55 -0.80 14.84 21.32
CA GLY A 55 0.10 14.75 22.48
C GLY A 55 1.56 14.76 22.07
N ARG A 56 2.46 14.83 23.06
CA ARG A 56 3.89 14.68 22.85
C ARG A 56 4.25 13.21 22.84
N TRP A 57 4.74 12.72 21.71
CA TRP A 57 5.22 11.35 21.57
C TRP A 57 6.34 11.06 22.57
N ASN A 58 6.12 10.07 23.42
CA ASN A 58 7.01 9.58 24.45
C ASN A 58 7.69 8.30 23.96
N ARG A 59 9.02 8.30 23.90
CA ARG A 59 9.83 7.13 23.48
C ARG A 59 10.56 6.47 24.64
N LEU A 60 10.14 6.81 25.85
CA LEU A 60 10.66 6.31 27.13
C LEU A 60 9.49 5.67 27.88
N GLY A 61 9.74 5.09 29.06
CA GLY A 61 8.69 4.43 29.84
C GLY A 61 7.47 5.31 30.14
N GLY A 62 6.32 4.65 30.30
CA GLY A 62 4.99 5.27 30.44
C GLY A 62 4.25 5.35 29.10
N PRO A 63 3.14 6.11 29.03
CA PRO A 63 2.26 6.06 27.89
C PRO A 63 2.87 6.65 26.62
N ASP A 64 2.43 6.16 25.46
CA ASP A 64 2.97 6.52 24.15
C ASP A 64 2.87 8.01 23.84
N PHE A 65 1.79 8.67 24.23
CA PHE A 65 1.61 10.11 24.05
C PHE A 65 1.19 10.77 25.34
N LYS A 66 1.92 11.83 25.72
CA LYS A 66 1.65 12.62 26.93
C LYS A 66 0.95 13.93 26.61
N SER A 67 0.01 14.35 27.45
CA SER A 67 -0.69 15.63 27.35
C SER A 67 -1.35 15.87 25.97
N ALA A 68 -2.02 14.86 25.43
CA ALA A 68 -2.92 15.03 24.29
C ALA A 68 -4.13 15.88 24.68
N ARG A 69 -4.64 16.69 23.73
CA ARG A 69 -5.87 17.47 23.93
C ARG A 69 -6.99 16.85 23.12
N LEU A 70 -7.96 16.27 23.80
CA LEU A 70 -9.00 15.43 23.23
C LEU A 70 -10.38 15.90 23.66
N GLN A 71 -11.39 15.65 22.83
CA GLN A 71 -12.81 15.81 23.19
C GLN A 71 -13.54 14.51 22.87
N LEU A 72 -14.29 13.98 23.83
CA LEU A 72 -15.09 12.75 23.67
C LEU A 72 -16.58 13.10 23.68
N GLY A 73 -17.30 12.72 22.64
CA GLY A 73 -18.70 13.12 22.42
C GLY A 73 -18.85 14.64 22.45
N ASP A 74 -19.87 15.11 23.16
CA ASP A 74 -20.14 16.54 23.41
C ASP A 74 -19.53 17.05 24.74
N GLY A 75 -18.64 16.25 25.36
CA GLY A 75 -17.97 16.61 26.61
C GLY A 75 -16.95 17.76 26.47
N PRO A 76 -16.34 18.22 27.57
CA PRO A 76 -15.29 19.24 27.52
C PRO A 76 -14.01 18.72 26.84
N VAL A 77 -13.21 19.65 26.32
CA VAL A 77 -11.83 19.34 25.91
C VAL A 77 -11.03 19.03 27.18
N GLN A 78 -10.34 17.90 27.19
CA GLN A 78 -9.51 17.44 28.30
C GLN A 78 -8.06 17.23 27.84
N GLU A 79 -7.13 17.43 28.78
CA GLU A 79 -5.75 17.01 28.61
C GLU A 79 -5.57 15.62 29.23
N ALA A 80 -5.09 14.67 28.44
CA ALA A 80 -4.92 13.28 28.87
C ALA A 80 -3.74 12.62 28.15
N ASP A 81 -3.28 11.50 28.70
CA ASP A 81 -2.31 10.65 28.01
C ASP A 81 -3.06 9.64 27.12
N VAL A 82 -2.40 9.16 26.08
CA VAL A 82 -2.94 8.22 25.09
C VAL A 82 -1.98 7.06 24.95
N GLU A 83 -2.53 5.85 24.97
CA GLU A 83 -1.79 4.61 24.75
C GLU A 83 -2.23 3.94 23.47
N LEU A 84 -1.29 3.41 22.69
CA LEU A 84 -1.56 2.75 21.43
C LEU A 84 -1.12 1.29 21.48
N HIS A 85 -1.97 0.40 20.98
CA HIS A 85 -1.61 -1.01 20.76
C HIS A 85 -2.17 -1.52 19.44
N LEU A 86 -1.66 -2.64 18.94
CA LEU A 86 -2.29 -3.29 17.79
C LEU A 86 -3.64 -3.90 18.19
N ARG A 87 -3.71 -4.51 19.38
CA ARG A 87 -4.92 -5.16 19.89
C ARG A 87 -5.26 -4.64 21.29
N ALA A 88 -6.53 -4.72 21.66
CA ALA A 88 -6.98 -4.15 22.93
C ALA A 88 -6.57 -4.99 24.15
N GLU A 89 -6.28 -6.26 23.94
CA GLU A 89 -5.81 -7.22 24.93
C GLU A 89 -4.37 -6.91 25.40
N ASP A 90 -3.58 -6.23 24.57
CA ASP A 90 -2.17 -5.90 24.85
C ASP A 90 -2.05 -4.99 26.10
N TRP A 91 -3.08 -4.16 26.37
CA TRP A 91 -3.18 -3.36 27.60
C TRP A 91 -3.04 -4.19 28.87
N GLN A 92 -3.72 -5.33 28.93
CA GLN A 92 -3.64 -6.23 30.09
C GLN A 92 -2.36 -7.07 30.05
N ALA A 93 -1.96 -7.52 28.86
CA ALA A 93 -0.75 -8.34 28.68
C ALA A 93 0.51 -7.61 29.17
N HIS A 94 0.60 -6.31 28.92
CA HIS A 94 1.70 -5.45 29.39
C HIS A 94 1.55 -4.99 30.85
N GLY A 95 0.41 -5.28 31.50
CA GLY A 95 0.19 -4.94 32.90
C GLY A 95 -0.08 -3.46 33.17
N HIS A 96 -0.42 -2.66 32.15
CA HIS A 96 -0.60 -1.21 32.28
C HIS A 96 -1.68 -0.81 33.30
N ALA A 97 -2.71 -1.65 33.48
CA ALA A 97 -3.73 -1.44 34.51
C ALA A 97 -3.19 -1.38 35.95
N ARG A 98 -1.98 -1.91 36.19
CA ARG A 98 -1.32 -1.95 37.52
C ARG A 98 -0.13 -1.01 37.62
N ASP A 99 0.21 -0.31 36.55
CA ASP A 99 1.36 0.58 36.51
C ASP A 99 0.89 2.04 36.66
N PRO A 100 1.25 2.72 37.77
CA PRO A 100 0.87 4.11 38.01
C PRO A 100 1.35 5.08 36.91
N ALA A 101 2.37 4.73 36.13
CA ALA A 101 2.83 5.54 35.00
C ALA A 101 1.74 5.75 33.94
N TYR A 102 0.74 4.85 33.88
CA TYR A 102 -0.37 4.87 32.93
C TYR A 102 -1.68 5.42 33.53
N GLY A 103 -1.67 5.88 34.80
CA GLY A 103 -2.87 6.37 35.49
C GLY A 103 -3.51 7.62 34.86
N ARG A 104 -2.79 8.33 33.97
CA ARG A 104 -3.30 9.48 33.21
C ARG A 104 -3.84 9.14 31.82
N VAL A 105 -3.80 7.86 31.41
CA VAL A 105 -4.32 7.43 30.11
C VAL A 105 -5.84 7.54 30.12
N ALA A 106 -6.40 8.38 29.25
CA ALA A 106 -7.86 8.56 29.11
C ALA A 106 -8.38 8.19 27.72
N LEU A 107 -7.53 7.67 26.85
CA LEU A 107 -7.90 7.09 25.56
C LEU A 107 -6.94 5.94 25.24
N HIS A 108 -7.50 4.76 24.99
CA HIS A 108 -6.74 3.62 24.49
C HIS A 108 -7.04 3.46 23.00
N VAL A 109 -6.06 3.74 22.15
CA VAL A 109 -6.19 3.63 20.71
C VAL A 109 -5.69 2.27 20.29
N VAL A 110 -6.48 1.53 19.53
CA VAL A 110 -6.11 0.20 19.06
C VAL A 110 -6.17 0.14 17.55
N LEU A 111 -5.27 -0.59 16.91
CA LEU A 111 -5.37 -0.77 15.46
C LEU A 111 -6.67 -1.49 15.11
N PHE A 112 -6.83 -2.72 15.60
CA PHE A 112 -7.95 -3.57 15.25
C PHE A 112 -9.17 -3.32 16.15
N PRO A 113 -10.39 -3.32 15.60
CA PRO A 113 -11.61 -3.36 16.39
C PRO A 113 -11.58 -4.55 17.37
N PRO A 114 -11.79 -4.33 18.68
CA PRO A 114 -11.83 -5.41 19.64
C PRO A 114 -13.14 -6.21 19.53
N ALA A 115 -13.20 -7.34 20.24
CA ALA A 115 -14.44 -8.10 20.37
C ALA A 115 -15.57 -7.24 21.00
N ALA A 116 -16.81 -7.50 20.61
CA ALA A 116 -17.97 -6.80 21.15
C ALA A 116 -18.02 -6.93 22.68
N GLY A 117 -18.18 -5.81 23.38
CA GLY A 117 -18.19 -5.77 24.84
C GLY A 117 -16.82 -5.74 25.51
N HIS A 118 -15.71 -5.65 24.76
CA HIS A 118 -14.39 -5.43 25.35
C HIS A 118 -14.33 -4.12 26.15
N VAL A 119 -13.70 -4.17 27.32
CA VAL A 119 -13.48 -3.02 28.19
C VAL A 119 -12.03 -2.93 28.59
N THR A 120 -11.38 -1.80 28.28
CA THR A 120 -10.08 -1.45 28.83
C THR A 120 -10.28 -0.76 30.19
N ARG A 121 -9.60 -1.27 31.23
CA ARG A 121 -9.66 -0.70 32.58
C ARG A 121 -8.30 -0.17 33.00
N GLY A 122 -8.26 1.07 33.45
CA GLY A 122 -7.10 1.71 34.04
C GLY A 122 -6.96 1.43 35.54
N GLU A 123 -6.07 2.19 36.17
CA GLU A 123 -5.87 2.15 37.62
C GLU A 123 -7.19 2.40 38.37
N GLY A 124 -7.45 1.63 39.43
CA GLY A 124 -8.69 1.73 40.20
C GLY A 124 -9.95 1.20 39.48
N GLY A 125 -9.79 0.54 38.32
CA GLY A 125 -10.89 -0.08 37.57
C GLY A 125 -11.69 0.89 36.71
N CYS A 126 -11.23 2.13 36.57
CA CYS A 126 -11.84 3.13 35.70
C CYS A 126 -11.86 2.65 34.25
N GLU A 127 -12.96 2.90 33.54
CA GLU A 127 -13.06 2.49 32.14
C GLU A 127 -12.39 3.53 31.25
N ILE A 128 -11.44 3.05 30.44
CA ILE A 128 -10.75 3.86 29.45
C ILE A 128 -11.46 3.64 28.11
N PRO A 129 -11.96 4.72 27.47
CA PRO A 129 -12.56 4.65 26.14
C PRO A 129 -11.58 4.03 25.14
N VAL A 130 -12.05 3.07 24.35
CA VAL A 130 -11.25 2.40 23.32
C VAL A 130 -11.61 2.95 21.95
N LEU A 131 -10.61 3.42 21.20
CA LEU A 131 -10.75 3.94 19.84
C LEU A 131 -10.10 2.97 18.84
N PRO A 132 -10.89 2.19 18.08
CA PRO A 132 -10.35 1.43 16.96
C PRO A 132 -9.98 2.37 15.81
N LEU A 133 -8.72 2.37 15.42
CA LEU A 133 -8.19 3.30 14.42
C LEU A 133 -8.34 2.77 12.99
N LEU A 134 -8.27 1.45 12.78
CA LEU A 134 -8.35 0.83 11.44
C LEU A 134 -9.50 1.35 10.56
N PRO A 135 -10.75 1.50 11.06
CA PRO A 135 -11.84 2.02 10.24
C PRO A 135 -11.62 3.46 9.76
N ALA A 136 -10.85 4.25 10.52
CA ALA A 136 -10.60 5.66 10.24
C ALA A 136 -9.29 5.91 9.50
N LEU A 137 -8.47 4.90 9.23
CA LEU A 137 -7.21 5.06 8.50
C LEU A 137 -7.45 5.60 7.08
N ARG A 138 -6.53 6.44 6.60
CA ARG A 138 -6.64 7.01 5.24
C ARG A 138 -6.20 6.00 4.19
N HIS A 139 -5.13 5.27 4.48
CA HIS A 139 -4.56 4.24 3.64
C HIS A 139 -4.88 2.84 4.17
N ASP A 140 -4.77 1.82 3.32
CA ASP A 140 -4.76 0.47 3.87
C ASP A 140 -3.45 0.20 4.63
N LEU A 141 -3.47 -0.82 5.48
CA LEU A 141 -2.34 -1.10 6.37
C LEU A 141 -1.06 -1.47 5.60
N GLU A 142 -1.21 -2.07 4.42
CA GLU A 142 -0.06 -2.43 3.61
C GLU A 142 0.55 -1.23 2.93
N GLU A 143 -0.26 -0.27 2.49
CA GLU A 143 0.22 1.00 1.99
C GLU A 143 1.05 1.74 3.04
N TYR A 144 0.56 1.84 4.28
CA TYR A 144 1.36 2.41 5.37
C TYR A 144 2.66 1.65 5.60
N ALA A 145 2.63 0.31 5.58
CA ALA A 145 3.83 -0.50 5.75
C ALA A 145 4.80 -0.36 4.58
N ALA A 146 4.31 -0.29 3.35
CA ALA A 146 5.11 -0.06 2.16
C ALA A 146 5.68 1.36 2.12
N GLU A 147 4.93 2.36 2.59
CA GLU A 147 5.36 3.74 2.70
C GLU A 147 6.41 3.92 3.79
N GLU A 148 6.21 3.31 4.96
CA GLU A 148 7.20 3.28 6.01
C GLU A 148 8.45 2.54 5.54
N ALA A 149 8.32 1.40 4.86
CA ALA A 149 9.46 0.71 4.26
C ALA A 149 10.16 1.60 3.24
N VAL A 150 9.43 2.29 2.35
CA VAL A 150 10.01 3.21 1.38
C VAL A 150 10.63 4.44 2.06
N GLU A 151 10.08 4.95 3.16
CA GLU A 151 10.63 6.08 3.91
C GLU A 151 11.90 5.67 4.67
N ILE A 152 11.86 4.52 5.36
CA ILE A 152 13.02 3.88 5.96
C ILE A 152 14.09 3.66 4.89
N LEU A 153 13.74 3.12 3.71
CA LEU A 153 14.66 2.83 2.60
C LEU A 153 15.12 4.08 1.83
N ALA A 154 14.29 5.12 1.71
CA ALA A 154 14.65 6.40 1.11
C ALA A 154 15.57 7.20 2.04
N ASN A 155 15.45 6.98 3.36
CA ASN A 155 16.35 7.50 4.37
C ASN A 155 17.54 6.55 4.66
N ARG A 156 17.61 5.37 4.02
CA ARG A 156 18.81 4.53 3.98
C ARG A 156 19.67 4.94 2.78
N PRO A 157 20.95 5.31 2.98
CA PRO A 157 21.85 5.58 1.86
C PRO A 157 21.87 4.39 0.90
N ALA A 158 21.91 4.63 -0.42
CA ALA A 158 22.06 3.57 -1.44
C ALA A 158 23.26 2.62 -1.14
N ALA A 159 24.24 3.10 -0.38
CA ALA A 159 25.33 2.32 0.17
C ALA A 159 24.89 1.13 1.05
N ARG A 160 23.81 1.25 1.83
CA ARG A 160 23.32 0.18 2.70
C ARG A 160 22.60 -0.92 1.93
N VAL A 161 21.78 -0.56 0.94
CA VAL A 161 21.17 -1.55 0.03
C VAL A 161 22.27 -2.32 -0.71
N ARG A 162 23.31 -1.62 -1.18
CA ARG A 162 24.48 -2.25 -1.78
C ARG A 162 25.24 -3.16 -0.81
N GLU A 163 25.45 -2.71 0.43
CA GLU A 163 26.10 -3.52 1.46
C GLU A 163 25.32 -4.82 1.71
N LEU A 164 24.00 -4.75 1.84
CA LEU A 164 23.15 -5.92 2.01
C LEU A 164 23.30 -6.88 0.82
N LEU A 165 23.17 -6.38 -0.42
CA LEU A 165 23.30 -7.20 -1.62
C LEU A 165 24.68 -7.86 -1.74
N GLY A 166 25.73 -7.15 -1.32
CA GLY A 166 27.11 -7.67 -1.35
C GLY A 166 27.41 -8.76 -0.32
N ARG A 167 26.50 -9.05 0.62
CA ARG A 167 26.68 -10.14 1.61
C ARG A 167 26.39 -11.53 1.04
N LEU A 168 25.73 -11.62 -0.11
CA LEU A 168 25.36 -12.88 -0.74
C LEU A 168 26.21 -13.13 -1.99
N PRO A 169 26.61 -14.39 -2.26
CA PRO A 169 27.14 -14.78 -3.56
C PRO A 169 26.13 -14.45 -4.68
N PRO A 170 26.58 -14.07 -5.89
CA PRO A 170 25.68 -13.66 -6.99
C PRO A 170 24.57 -14.68 -7.30
N ASP A 171 24.89 -15.97 -7.35
CA ASP A 171 23.91 -17.02 -7.67
C ASP A 171 22.87 -17.17 -6.56
N THR A 172 23.30 -17.08 -5.29
CA THR A 172 22.41 -17.09 -4.13
C THR A 172 21.51 -15.86 -4.09
N LEU A 173 22.06 -14.68 -4.44
CA LEU A 173 21.30 -13.45 -4.54
C LEU A 173 20.22 -13.57 -5.61
N GLU A 174 20.57 -14.04 -6.82
CA GLU A 174 19.59 -14.19 -7.90
C GLU A 174 18.46 -15.15 -7.51
N LEU A 175 18.80 -16.31 -6.95
CA LEU A 175 17.82 -17.29 -6.46
C LEU A 175 16.91 -16.68 -5.38
N ARG A 176 17.46 -15.92 -4.43
CA ARG A 176 16.68 -15.25 -3.39
C ARG A 176 15.72 -14.23 -3.99
N LEU A 177 16.20 -13.34 -4.84
CA LEU A 177 15.35 -12.32 -5.48
C LEU A 177 14.24 -12.99 -6.31
N ARG A 178 14.52 -14.10 -6.98
CA ARG A 178 13.49 -14.87 -7.71
C ARG A 178 12.42 -15.45 -6.79
N ALA A 179 12.82 -16.05 -5.67
CA ALA A 179 11.88 -16.60 -4.70
C ALA A 179 10.96 -15.51 -4.10
N GLU A 180 11.54 -14.37 -3.73
CA GLU A 180 10.79 -13.22 -3.19
C GLU A 180 9.87 -12.59 -4.26
N ALA A 181 10.31 -12.56 -5.52
CA ALA A 181 9.48 -12.10 -6.63
C ALA A 181 8.28 -13.03 -6.85
N GLN A 182 8.50 -14.35 -6.80
CA GLN A 182 7.44 -15.35 -6.92
C GLN A 182 6.41 -15.22 -5.79
N HIS A 183 6.88 -15.04 -4.55
CA HIS A 183 6.00 -14.81 -3.41
C HIS A 183 5.11 -13.57 -3.61
N ARG A 184 5.71 -12.44 -4.03
CA ARG A 184 4.97 -11.21 -4.32
C ARG A 184 3.99 -11.34 -5.48
N TRP A 185 4.33 -12.14 -6.50
CA TRP A 185 3.40 -12.45 -7.59
C TRP A 185 2.18 -13.21 -7.07
N GLU A 186 2.38 -14.31 -6.34
CA GLU A 186 1.30 -15.12 -5.77
C GLU A 186 0.38 -14.29 -4.89
N GLN A 187 0.96 -13.39 -4.10
CA GLN A 187 0.21 -12.45 -3.28
C GLN A 187 -0.63 -11.51 -4.13
N LYS A 188 -0.03 -10.80 -5.09
CA LYS A 188 -0.75 -9.91 -6.02
C LYS A 188 -1.94 -10.62 -6.70
N VAL A 189 -1.72 -11.85 -7.17
CA VAL A 189 -2.77 -12.67 -7.79
C VAL A 189 -3.90 -12.99 -6.80
N ARG A 190 -3.56 -13.38 -5.55
CA ARG A 190 -4.55 -13.67 -4.50
C ARG A 190 -5.45 -12.46 -4.22
N PHE A 191 -4.88 -11.27 -4.11
CA PHE A 191 -5.67 -10.06 -3.82
C PHE A 191 -6.48 -9.59 -5.00
N ALA A 192 -5.90 -9.67 -6.19
CA ALA A 192 -6.63 -9.42 -7.42
C ALA A 192 -7.81 -10.40 -7.59
N ALA A 193 -7.63 -11.69 -7.26
CA ALA A 193 -8.71 -12.68 -7.26
C ALA A 193 -9.82 -12.33 -6.26
N ALA A 194 -9.45 -11.96 -5.03
CA ALA A 194 -10.42 -11.53 -4.02
C ALA A 194 -11.21 -10.29 -4.46
N ARG A 195 -10.53 -9.32 -5.10
CA ARG A 195 -11.15 -8.11 -5.63
C ARG A 195 -12.11 -8.43 -6.79
N VAL A 196 -11.69 -9.26 -7.74
CA VAL A 196 -12.55 -9.71 -8.86
C VAL A 196 -13.77 -10.48 -8.35
N HIS A 197 -13.59 -11.35 -7.34
CA HIS A 197 -14.69 -12.07 -6.72
C HIS A 197 -15.69 -11.11 -6.03
N LYS A 198 -15.20 -10.09 -5.31
CA LYS A 198 -16.04 -9.14 -4.58
C LYS A 198 -16.78 -8.15 -5.48
N LEU A 199 -16.10 -7.59 -6.48
CA LEU A 199 -16.61 -6.47 -7.28
C LEU A 199 -17.12 -6.88 -8.67
N GLY A 200 -16.79 -8.10 -9.11
CA GLY A 200 -16.87 -8.46 -10.52
C GLY A 200 -15.71 -7.89 -11.33
N TRP A 201 -15.53 -8.43 -12.53
CA TRP A 201 -14.39 -8.12 -13.40
C TRP A 201 -14.28 -6.64 -13.77
N THR A 202 -15.38 -6.07 -14.28
CA THR A 202 -15.41 -4.71 -14.82
C THR A 202 -15.05 -3.68 -13.76
N GLU A 203 -15.66 -3.78 -12.58
CA GLU A 203 -15.41 -2.84 -11.48
C GLU A 203 -14.06 -3.08 -10.80
N ALA A 204 -13.62 -4.34 -10.68
CA ALA A 204 -12.26 -4.62 -10.22
C ALA A 204 -11.19 -3.99 -11.13
N CYS A 205 -11.38 -4.07 -12.46
CA CYS A 205 -10.54 -3.39 -13.43
C CYS A 205 -10.58 -1.86 -13.29
N HIS A 206 -11.78 -1.29 -13.27
CA HIS A 206 -12.01 0.15 -13.15
C HIS A 206 -11.35 0.75 -11.90
N GLN A 207 -11.67 0.19 -10.73
CA GLN A 207 -11.16 0.66 -9.45
C GLN A 207 -9.64 0.54 -9.36
N THR A 208 -9.08 -0.59 -9.79
CA THR A 208 -7.63 -0.80 -9.77
C THR A 208 -6.89 0.17 -10.71
N ALA A 209 -7.46 0.48 -11.88
CA ALA A 209 -6.84 1.41 -12.82
C ALA A 209 -6.79 2.84 -12.27
N LEU A 210 -7.89 3.35 -11.71
CA LEU A 210 -7.93 4.69 -11.10
C LEU A 210 -7.03 4.77 -9.86
N GLU A 211 -7.07 3.76 -9.00
CA GLU A 211 -6.21 3.64 -7.83
C GLU A 211 -4.72 3.75 -8.21
N ILE A 212 -4.27 3.00 -9.23
CA ILE A 212 -2.89 3.07 -9.74
C ILE A 212 -2.58 4.47 -10.32
N LEU A 213 -3.53 5.08 -11.02
CA LEU A 213 -3.35 6.44 -11.57
C LEU A 213 -3.24 7.53 -10.51
N GLY A 214 -3.74 7.27 -9.29
CA GLY A 214 -3.54 8.12 -8.13
C GLY A 214 -2.08 8.27 -7.73
N TYR A 215 -1.24 7.30 -8.09
CA TYR A 215 0.17 7.27 -7.71
C TYR A 215 0.35 7.40 -6.18
N ARG A 216 1.60 7.43 -5.69
CA ARG A 216 1.93 7.36 -4.25
C ARG A 216 0.96 8.11 -3.32
N PHE A 217 0.68 9.38 -3.59
CA PHE A 217 -0.01 10.24 -2.62
C PHE A 217 -1.53 10.35 -2.79
N ASN A 218 -2.10 9.82 -3.87
CA ASN A 218 -3.50 10.07 -4.22
C ASN A 218 -4.25 8.80 -4.67
N ARG A 219 -3.80 7.59 -4.29
CA ARG A 219 -4.51 6.32 -4.58
C ARG A 219 -5.89 6.29 -3.94
N VAL A 220 -5.98 6.66 -2.67
CA VAL A 220 -7.22 6.66 -1.86
C VAL A 220 -8.31 7.56 -2.47
N PRO A 221 -8.08 8.86 -2.73
CA PRO A 221 -9.11 9.68 -3.36
C PRO A 221 -9.50 9.18 -4.76
N MET A 222 -8.56 8.62 -5.53
CA MET A 222 -8.91 8.00 -6.83
C MET A 222 -9.74 6.72 -6.70
N LEU A 223 -9.44 5.87 -5.71
CA LEU A 223 -10.20 4.66 -5.44
C LEU A 223 -11.61 4.99 -4.95
N ARG A 224 -11.76 6.01 -4.10
CA ARG A 224 -13.08 6.51 -3.67
C ARG A 224 -13.91 6.97 -4.86
N ILE A 225 -13.32 7.79 -5.72
CA ILE A 225 -13.96 8.20 -6.98
C ILE A 225 -14.40 6.97 -7.78
N ALA A 226 -13.54 5.98 -7.95
CA ALA A 226 -13.84 4.78 -8.73
C ALA A 226 -14.93 3.89 -8.10
N ALA A 227 -15.05 3.91 -6.78
CA ALA A 227 -16.09 3.17 -6.07
C ALA A 227 -17.45 3.85 -6.14
N GLU A 228 -17.48 5.19 -6.19
CA GLU A 228 -18.71 5.99 -6.27
C GLU A 228 -19.20 6.19 -7.71
N HIS A 229 -18.28 6.21 -8.69
CA HIS A 229 -18.55 6.47 -10.09
C HIS A 229 -18.13 5.28 -10.98
N PRO A 230 -19.03 4.31 -11.26
CA PRO A 230 -18.68 3.06 -11.94
C PRO A 230 -18.20 3.28 -13.37
N LEU A 231 -17.53 2.31 -13.98
CA LEU A 231 -16.91 2.46 -15.31
C LEU A 231 -17.86 3.00 -16.38
N ALA A 232 -19.12 2.58 -16.37
CA ALA A 232 -20.12 3.02 -17.33
C ALA A 232 -20.36 4.54 -17.29
N ALA A 233 -20.25 5.17 -16.12
CA ALA A 233 -20.42 6.61 -15.95
C ALA A 233 -19.30 7.42 -16.61
N TRP A 234 -18.12 6.82 -16.80
CA TRP A 234 -16.93 7.49 -17.35
C TRP A 234 -16.93 7.63 -18.88
N ARG A 235 -17.79 6.88 -19.58
CA ARG A 235 -17.79 6.82 -21.05
C ARG A 235 -18.08 8.17 -21.70
N ASP A 236 -19.05 8.90 -21.14
CA ASP A 236 -19.53 10.18 -21.67
C ASP A 236 -19.39 11.32 -20.65
N LEU A 237 -18.58 11.11 -19.61
CA LEU A 237 -18.41 12.04 -18.51
C LEU A 237 -17.77 13.35 -19.02
N PRO A 238 -18.45 14.51 -18.97
CA PRO A 238 -17.89 15.74 -19.50
C PRO A 238 -16.79 16.30 -18.58
N ASP A 239 -15.86 17.07 -19.13
CA ASP A 239 -14.71 17.60 -18.37
C ASP A 239 -15.13 18.45 -17.15
N GLY A 240 -16.26 19.14 -17.23
CA GLY A 240 -16.83 19.88 -16.10
C GLY A 240 -17.34 18.98 -14.97
N GLU A 241 -17.80 17.76 -15.28
CA GLU A 241 -18.19 16.77 -14.28
C GLU A 241 -16.96 16.18 -13.58
N ILE A 242 -15.90 15.89 -14.34
CA ILE A 242 -14.63 15.42 -13.79
C ILE A 242 -14.08 16.41 -12.76
N GLU A 243 -14.13 17.71 -13.04
CA GLU A 243 -13.72 18.72 -12.08
C GLU A 243 -14.62 18.78 -10.85
N ARG A 244 -15.92 18.55 -11.01
CA ARG A 244 -16.86 18.51 -9.88
C ARG A 244 -16.58 17.32 -8.96
N ILE A 245 -16.42 16.13 -9.54
CA ILE A 245 -16.05 14.91 -8.82
C ILE A 245 -14.74 15.13 -8.07
N ARG A 246 -13.72 15.70 -8.73
CA ARG A 246 -12.43 15.99 -8.09
C ARG A 246 -12.55 16.96 -6.90
N GLN A 247 -13.56 17.82 -6.88
CA GLN A 247 -13.78 18.83 -5.84
C GLN A 247 -14.76 18.38 -4.75
N GLU A 248 -15.19 17.11 -4.78
CA GLU A 248 -16.03 16.54 -3.74
C GLU A 248 -15.42 16.72 -2.34
N PRO A 249 -16.18 17.25 -1.34
CA PRO A 249 -15.63 17.63 -0.03
C PRO A 249 -14.94 16.50 0.74
N GLN A 250 -15.32 15.24 0.47
CA GLN A 250 -14.76 14.05 1.10
C GLN A 250 -13.39 13.62 0.51
N LEU A 251 -12.96 14.24 -0.58
CA LEU A 251 -11.69 13.92 -1.24
C LEU A 251 -10.57 14.82 -0.72
N VAL A 252 -9.62 14.20 -0.03
CA VAL A 252 -8.40 14.85 0.43
C VAL A 252 -7.29 14.59 -0.57
N TRP A 253 -6.83 15.64 -1.25
CA TRP A 253 -5.73 15.55 -2.22
C TRP A 253 -4.41 16.01 -1.61
N THR A 254 -3.37 15.21 -1.80
CA THR A 254 -1.99 15.61 -1.53
C THR A 254 -1.38 16.18 -2.80
N LEU A 255 -1.21 17.50 -2.84
CA LEU A 255 -0.66 18.23 -3.99
C LEU A 255 0.79 18.67 -3.79
N ALA A 256 1.23 18.79 -2.53
CA ALA A 256 2.60 19.14 -2.21
C ALA A 256 3.58 18.05 -2.70
N GLY A 257 4.66 18.44 -3.38
CA GLY A 257 5.65 17.50 -3.91
C GLY A 257 5.19 16.68 -5.13
N VAL A 258 3.96 16.88 -5.62
CA VAL A 258 3.46 16.22 -6.83
C VAL A 258 4.00 16.92 -8.07
N ARG A 259 4.68 16.16 -8.93
CA ARG A 259 5.15 16.67 -10.24
C ARG A 259 3.95 17.01 -11.13
N PRO A 260 4.04 18.01 -12.03
CA PRO A 260 2.93 18.40 -12.90
C PRO A 260 2.27 17.24 -13.65
N ALA A 261 3.04 16.32 -14.24
CA ALA A 261 2.51 15.14 -14.94
C ALA A 261 1.78 14.11 -14.03
N ASN A 262 1.94 14.23 -12.72
CA ASN A 262 1.32 13.37 -11.70
C ASN A 262 0.18 14.07 -10.96
N HIS A 263 -0.14 15.31 -11.31
CA HIS A 263 -1.21 16.04 -10.66
C HIS A 263 -2.55 15.30 -10.84
N PRO A 264 -3.34 15.11 -9.77
CA PRO A 264 -4.58 14.33 -9.83
C PRO A 264 -5.56 14.77 -10.91
N ARG A 265 -5.70 16.08 -11.12
CA ARG A 265 -6.46 16.66 -12.22
C ARG A 265 -6.08 16.04 -13.57
N HIS A 266 -4.80 16.08 -13.94
CA HIS A 266 -4.33 15.52 -15.22
C HIS A 266 -4.54 14.01 -15.30
N ARG A 267 -4.44 13.29 -14.17
CA ARG A 267 -4.65 11.84 -14.12
C ARG A 267 -6.12 11.44 -14.29
N LEU A 268 -7.06 12.18 -13.70
CA LEU A 268 -8.50 11.97 -13.90
C LEU A 268 -8.90 12.25 -15.36
N HIS A 269 -8.43 13.37 -15.94
CA HIS A 269 -8.69 13.68 -17.35
C HIS A 269 -8.07 12.65 -18.30
N GLN A 270 -6.88 12.15 -17.98
CA GLN A 270 -6.26 11.06 -18.74
C GLN A 270 -7.08 9.76 -18.65
N TYR A 271 -7.62 9.43 -17.47
CA TYR A 271 -8.48 8.26 -17.31
C TYR A 271 -9.78 8.39 -18.09
N ALA A 272 -10.44 9.55 -18.05
CA ALA A 272 -11.63 9.81 -18.85
C ALA A 272 -11.33 9.71 -20.35
N ALA A 273 -10.21 10.28 -20.82
CA ALA A 273 -9.78 10.16 -22.21
C ALA A 273 -9.50 8.71 -22.61
N TRP A 274 -8.92 7.89 -21.71
CA TRP A 274 -8.77 6.45 -21.91
C TRP A 274 -10.14 5.79 -22.08
N VAL A 275 -11.06 5.95 -21.13
CA VAL A 275 -12.37 5.28 -21.18
C VAL A 275 -13.19 5.73 -22.39
N ARG A 276 -13.15 7.00 -22.80
CA ARG A 276 -13.80 7.48 -24.03
C ARG A 276 -13.27 6.76 -25.28
N GLN A 277 -11.96 6.54 -25.36
CA GLN A 277 -11.34 5.86 -26.49
C GLN A 277 -11.50 4.33 -26.46
N SER A 278 -11.66 3.76 -25.26
CA SER A 278 -11.75 2.32 -25.04
C SER A 278 -12.75 2.02 -23.91
N PRO A 279 -14.07 2.19 -24.15
CA PRO A 279 -15.09 2.07 -23.10
C PRO A 279 -15.26 0.65 -22.56
N GLU A 280 -14.86 -0.33 -23.37
CA GLU A 280 -14.86 -1.77 -23.05
C GLU A 280 -13.44 -2.29 -22.79
N TRP A 281 -12.53 -1.41 -22.33
CA TRP A 281 -11.14 -1.80 -22.10
C TRP A 281 -10.96 -3.03 -21.19
N PRO A 282 -11.81 -3.34 -20.17
CA PRO A 282 -11.64 -4.56 -19.38
C PRO A 282 -11.80 -5.84 -20.20
N GLU A 283 -12.73 -5.87 -21.17
CA GLU A 283 -12.92 -7.03 -22.05
C GLU A 283 -11.82 -7.10 -23.11
N ARG A 284 -11.38 -5.93 -23.62
CA ARG A 284 -10.21 -5.87 -24.51
C ARG A 284 -8.94 -6.36 -23.82
N LEU A 285 -8.81 -6.12 -22.51
CA LEU A 285 -7.71 -6.64 -21.71
C LEU A 285 -7.75 -8.17 -21.65
N ARG A 286 -8.91 -8.79 -21.36
CA ARG A 286 -9.07 -10.26 -21.39
C ARG A 286 -8.73 -10.84 -22.76
N ALA A 287 -9.28 -10.25 -23.82
CA ALA A 287 -9.02 -10.71 -25.18
C ALA A 287 -7.52 -10.60 -25.55
N ALA A 288 -6.87 -9.50 -25.17
CA ALA A 288 -5.43 -9.30 -25.42
C ALA A 288 -4.54 -10.26 -24.62
N ALA A 289 -5.00 -10.69 -23.44
CA ALA A 289 -4.31 -11.65 -22.58
C ALA A 289 -4.46 -13.09 -23.06
N GLY A 290 -5.63 -13.47 -23.58
CA GLY A 290 -5.87 -14.81 -24.16
C GLY A 290 -4.98 -15.14 -25.37
N GLN A 291 -4.32 -14.13 -25.95
CA GLN A 291 -3.37 -14.28 -27.05
C GLN A 291 -1.91 -14.36 -26.60
N LEU A 292 -1.65 -14.29 -25.28
CA LEU A 292 -0.29 -14.35 -24.77
C LEU A 292 0.16 -15.81 -24.64
N PRO A 293 1.32 -16.20 -25.21
CA PRO A 293 1.89 -17.51 -24.96
C PRO A 293 2.30 -17.67 -23.49
N ALA A 294 2.21 -18.87 -22.95
CA ALA A 294 2.81 -19.18 -21.65
C ALA A 294 4.34 -19.05 -21.75
N ILE A 295 4.95 -18.41 -20.77
CA ILE A 295 6.39 -18.19 -20.69
C ILE A 295 6.89 -18.46 -19.28
N SER A 296 8.11 -19.02 -19.17
CA SER A 296 8.72 -19.35 -17.89
C SER A 296 9.31 -18.10 -17.23
N PRO A 297 9.09 -17.85 -15.93
CA PRO A 297 9.78 -16.80 -15.17
C PRO A 297 11.24 -17.15 -14.84
N GLU A 298 11.62 -18.43 -14.94
CA GLU A 298 12.94 -18.93 -14.53
C GLU A 298 14.02 -18.67 -15.59
N GLU A 299 13.61 -18.51 -16.84
CA GLU A 299 14.51 -18.36 -17.97
C GLU A 299 15.04 -16.92 -18.13
N SER A 300 15.92 -16.73 -19.12
CA SER A 300 16.51 -15.43 -19.42
C SER A 300 15.45 -14.41 -19.84
N THR A 301 15.38 -13.29 -19.10
CA THR A 301 14.51 -12.15 -19.48
C THR A 301 14.77 -11.69 -20.90
N ARG A 302 16.03 -11.68 -21.36
CA ARG A 302 16.36 -11.24 -22.72
C ARG A 302 15.73 -12.15 -23.76
N GLU A 303 15.84 -13.46 -23.56
CA GLU A 303 15.38 -14.47 -24.51
C GLU A 303 13.86 -14.53 -24.53
N GLN A 304 13.24 -14.56 -23.35
CA GLN A 304 11.79 -14.52 -23.18
C GLN A 304 11.18 -13.26 -23.82
N ARG A 305 11.77 -12.07 -23.57
CA ARG A 305 11.31 -10.82 -24.20
C ARG A 305 11.41 -10.84 -25.71
N ARG A 306 12.47 -11.43 -26.26
CA ARG A 306 12.69 -11.55 -27.71
C ARG A 306 11.69 -12.52 -28.33
N ALA A 307 11.57 -13.73 -27.76
CA ALA A 307 10.71 -14.79 -28.27
C ALA A 307 9.22 -14.39 -28.25
N ALA A 308 8.74 -13.86 -27.12
CA ALA A 308 7.35 -13.46 -26.95
C ALA A 308 7.06 -12.01 -27.42
N ARG A 309 8.04 -11.32 -28.03
CA ARG A 309 7.90 -9.97 -28.60
C ARG A 309 7.31 -8.95 -27.61
N PHE A 310 7.88 -8.87 -26.41
CA PHE A 310 7.39 -7.99 -25.34
C PHE A 310 7.19 -6.52 -25.75
N PRO A 311 8.08 -5.87 -26.53
CA PRO A 311 7.84 -4.50 -26.98
C PRO A 311 6.55 -4.35 -27.80
N ALA A 312 6.26 -5.31 -28.68
CA ALA A 312 5.02 -5.31 -29.47
C ALA A 312 3.79 -5.54 -28.57
N CYS A 313 3.89 -6.44 -27.60
CA CYS A 313 2.82 -6.67 -26.62
C CYS A 313 2.56 -5.43 -25.74
N ARG A 314 3.63 -4.73 -25.31
CA ARG A 314 3.52 -3.46 -24.59
C ARG A 314 2.80 -2.39 -25.41
N SER A 315 3.19 -2.22 -26.68
CA SER A 315 2.48 -1.31 -27.59
C SER A 315 1.02 -1.72 -27.81
N ARG A 316 0.75 -3.03 -27.91
CA ARG A 316 -0.60 -3.57 -28.04
C ARG A 316 -1.46 -3.23 -26.82
N PHE A 317 -0.94 -3.37 -25.61
CA PHE A 317 -1.66 -2.98 -24.38
C PHE A 317 -1.90 -1.47 -24.34
N ALA A 318 -0.90 -0.66 -24.69
CA ALA A 318 -1.04 0.79 -24.78
C ALA A 318 -2.20 1.21 -25.70
N VAL A 319 -2.28 0.62 -26.88
CA VAL A 319 -3.26 0.99 -27.91
C VAL A 319 -4.61 0.32 -27.68
N LEU A 320 -4.66 -1.01 -27.59
CA LEU A 320 -5.92 -1.75 -27.55
C LEU A 320 -6.62 -1.63 -26.20
N VAL A 321 -5.87 -1.64 -25.10
CA VAL A 321 -6.44 -1.55 -23.76
C VAL A 321 -6.56 -0.09 -23.36
N CYS A 322 -5.46 0.67 -23.41
CA CYS A 322 -5.43 2.05 -22.92
C CYS A 322 -5.87 3.13 -23.93
N GLY A 323 -6.26 2.76 -25.16
CA GLY A 323 -6.65 3.70 -26.20
C GLY A 323 -5.55 4.69 -26.60
N GLY A 324 -4.28 4.39 -26.32
CA GLY A 324 -3.17 5.35 -26.49
C GLY A 324 -3.11 6.47 -25.44
N ALA A 325 -4.07 6.55 -24.51
CA ALA A 325 -4.12 7.59 -23.49
C ALA A 325 -3.05 7.43 -22.40
N VAL A 326 -2.59 6.19 -22.15
CA VAL A 326 -1.55 5.88 -21.15
C VAL A 326 -0.38 5.15 -21.80
N GLY A 327 0.84 5.61 -21.53
CA GLY A 327 2.08 5.03 -22.05
C GLY A 327 3.24 5.19 -21.08
N GLY A 328 4.43 4.75 -21.51
CA GLY A 328 5.65 4.84 -20.71
C GLY A 328 5.60 3.97 -19.45
N THR A 329 6.34 4.39 -18.42
CA THR A 329 6.41 3.68 -17.13
C THR A 329 5.07 3.57 -16.41
N ARG A 330 4.15 4.51 -16.65
CA ARG A 330 2.78 4.45 -16.12
C ARG A 330 1.98 3.28 -16.67
N LEU A 331 2.12 3.01 -17.97
CA LEU A 331 1.54 1.80 -18.55
C LEU A 331 2.15 0.58 -17.90
N ASP A 332 3.47 0.54 -17.73
CA ASP A 332 4.15 -0.61 -17.12
C ASP A 332 3.70 -0.84 -15.67
N THR A 333 3.45 0.22 -14.88
CA THR A 333 2.80 0.12 -13.56
C THR A 333 1.40 -0.47 -13.67
N LEU A 334 0.55 0.02 -14.57
CA LEU A 334 -0.79 -0.56 -14.79
C LEU A 334 -0.72 -2.03 -15.17
N VAL A 335 0.24 -2.43 -16.01
CA VAL A 335 0.40 -3.83 -16.41
C VAL A 335 0.80 -4.71 -15.22
N CYS A 336 1.82 -4.29 -14.47
CA CYS A 336 2.40 -5.10 -13.40
C CYS A 336 1.56 -5.12 -12.12
N ASP A 337 0.92 -4.01 -11.77
CA ASP A 337 0.20 -3.86 -10.50
C ASP A 337 -1.31 -4.00 -10.66
N GLY A 338 -1.83 -3.91 -11.89
CA GLY A 338 -3.25 -4.06 -12.18
C GLY A 338 -3.56 -5.20 -13.14
N PHE A 339 -3.19 -5.06 -14.41
CA PHE A 339 -3.69 -5.91 -15.48
C PHE A 339 -3.31 -7.38 -15.32
N LEU A 340 -2.02 -7.69 -15.17
CA LEU A 340 -1.57 -9.09 -15.08
C LEU A 340 -2.06 -9.77 -13.79
N PRO A 341 -1.99 -9.14 -12.60
CA PRO A 341 -2.59 -9.71 -11.40
C PRO A 341 -4.11 -9.94 -11.52
N LEU A 342 -4.87 -8.97 -12.04
CA LEU A 342 -6.33 -9.11 -12.23
C LEU A 342 -6.66 -10.25 -13.18
N LEU A 343 -5.98 -10.34 -14.33
CA LEU A 343 -6.18 -11.41 -15.29
C LEU A 343 -5.89 -12.79 -14.68
N ALA A 344 -4.78 -12.91 -13.95
CA ALA A 344 -4.41 -14.15 -13.27
C ALA A 344 -5.40 -14.51 -12.17
N GLY A 345 -5.82 -13.53 -11.36
CA GLY A 345 -6.83 -13.71 -10.32
C GLY A 345 -8.22 -14.03 -10.86
N ALA A 346 -8.51 -13.63 -12.09
CA ALA A 346 -9.71 -14.01 -12.85
C ALA A 346 -9.58 -15.36 -13.57
N GLY A 347 -8.47 -16.08 -13.39
CA GLY A 347 -8.26 -17.44 -13.91
C GLY A 347 -7.47 -17.54 -15.22
N THR A 348 -6.84 -16.46 -15.70
CA THR A 348 -5.97 -16.52 -16.89
C THR A 348 -4.62 -17.17 -16.51
N PRO A 349 -4.28 -18.36 -17.06
CA PRO A 349 -3.06 -19.07 -16.67
C PRO A 349 -1.81 -18.47 -17.32
N GLY A 350 -0.63 -18.83 -16.82
CA GLY A 350 0.65 -18.58 -17.49
C GLY A 350 1.16 -17.13 -17.48
N LEU A 351 0.59 -16.26 -16.63
CA LEU A 351 0.95 -14.84 -16.57
C LEU A 351 2.15 -14.52 -15.64
N ALA A 352 2.63 -15.47 -14.86
CA ALA A 352 3.75 -15.27 -13.94
C ALA A 352 5.04 -14.84 -14.66
N GLY A 353 5.40 -15.52 -15.77
CA GLY A 353 6.55 -15.13 -16.57
C GLY A 353 6.36 -13.78 -17.28
N TRP A 354 5.12 -13.43 -17.66
CA TRP A 354 4.82 -12.10 -18.19
C TRP A 354 5.05 -11.01 -17.17
N TRP A 355 4.55 -11.20 -15.95
CA TRP A 355 4.73 -10.25 -14.85
C TRP A 355 6.20 -10.13 -14.47
N TYR A 356 6.89 -11.25 -14.34
CA TYR A 356 8.30 -11.29 -13.96
C TYR A 356 9.19 -10.58 -15.00
N HIS A 357 9.04 -10.93 -16.28
CA HIS A 357 9.86 -10.35 -17.35
C HIS A 357 9.35 -8.99 -17.86
N TRP A 358 8.23 -8.46 -17.35
CA TRP A 358 7.71 -7.17 -17.82
C TRP A 358 8.70 -6.03 -17.52
N PHE A 359 8.50 -4.91 -18.20
CA PHE A 359 9.28 -3.71 -17.95
C PHE A 359 8.94 -3.15 -16.55
N PRO A 360 9.92 -2.66 -15.78
CA PRO A 360 9.63 -1.97 -14.54
C PRO A 360 8.78 -0.72 -14.79
N GLY A 361 7.73 -0.53 -13.98
CA GLY A 361 6.95 0.70 -13.93
C GLY A 361 7.66 1.83 -13.20
N ASP A 362 6.89 2.78 -12.67
CA ASP A 362 7.41 3.85 -11.82
C ASP A 362 8.02 3.27 -10.53
N LEU A 363 9.36 3.31 -10.44
CA LEU A 363 10.14 2.74 -9.34
C LEU A 363 11.23 3.71 -8.88
N PRO A 364 11.65 3.66 -7.61
CA PRO A 364 12.79 4.43 -7.13
C PRO A 364 14.08 4.11 -7.92
N ALA A 365 14.74 5.14 -8.46
CA ALA A 365 15.91 4.98 -9.34
C ALA A 365 17.09 4.28 -8.65
N ASN A 366 17.20 4.43 -7.33
CA ASN A 366 18.21 3.79 -6.49
C ASN A 366 18.12 2.25 -6.50
N PHE A 367 16.94 1.66 -6.70
CA PHE A 367 16.78 0.20 -6.66
C PHE A 367 17.35 -0.45 -7.93
N VAL A 368 17.04 0.12 -9.09
CA VAL A 368 17.62 -0.30 -10.37
C VAL A 368 19.14 -0.09 -10.37
N GLN A 369 19.61 1.00 -9.78
CA GLN A 369 21.05 1.25 -9.65
C GLN A 369 21.73 0.24 -8.73
N ALA A 370 21.14 -0.10 -7.59
CA ALA A 370 21.68 -1.10 -6.66
C ALA A 370 21.78 -2.48 -7.32
N LEU A 371 20.75 -2.92 -8.04
CA LEU A 371 20.76 -4.21 -8.75
C LEU A 371 21.77 -4.25 -9.90
N ARG A 372 22.00 -3.13 -10.60
CA ARG A 372 23.09 -3.02 -11.59
C ARG A 372 24.46 -3.14 -10.93
N GLN A 373 24.66 -2.47 -9.79
CA GLN A 373 25.91 -2.53 -9.05
C GLN A 373 26.18 -3.92 -8.46
N ALA A 374 25.12 -4.64 -8.09
CA ALA A 374 25.20 -6.02 -7.61
C ALA A 374 25.34 -7.07 -8.74
N GLY A 375 25.45 -6.64 -10.01
CA GLY A 375 25.61 -7.56 -11.15
C GLY A 375 24.35 -8.27 -11.62
N VAL A 376 23.19 -8.03 -10.99
CA VAL A 376 21.89 -8.64 -11.36
C VAL A 376 21.42 -8.16 -12.73
N PHE A 377 21.68 -6.89 -13.06
CA PHE A 377 21.37 -6.32 -14.37
C PHE A 377 22.64 -5.97 -15.12
N VAL A 378 22.81 -6.57 -16.30
CA VAL A 378 23.98 -6.41 -17.16
C VAL A 378 23.54 -5.94 -18.53
N ARG A 379 24.12 -4.83 -19.00
CA ARG A 379 23.77 -4.24 -20.30
C ARG A 379 24.00 -5.26 -21.41
N GLY A 380 22.95 -5.51 -22.19
CA GLY A 380 22.99 -6.42 -23.34
C GLY A 380 22.67 -7.87 -23.02
N THR A 381 22.93 -8.38 -21.81
CA THR A 381 22.73 -9.80 -21.46
C THR A 381 21.60 -10.01 -20.47
N ALA A 382 21.51 -9.20 -19.40
CA ALA A 382 20.49 -9.28 -18.36
C ALA A 382 19.75 -7.94 -18.23
N PRO A 383 18.69 -7.69 -19.03
CA PRO A 383 17.97 -6.43 -19.01
C PRO A 383 17.15 -6.27 -17.72
N VAL A 384 16.89 -5.01 -17.34
CA VAL A 384 16.05 -4.70 -16.19
C VAL A 384 14.64 -5.28 -16.38
N CYS A 385 14.15 -6.01 -15.38
CA CYS A 385 12.82 -6.60 -15.34
C CYS A 385 12.10 -6.33 -14.01
N HIS A 386 10.78 -6.37 -14.07
CA HIS A 386 9.92 -6.11 -12.92
C HIS A 386 10.13 -7.13 -11.81
N GLY A 387 10.22 -8.42 -12.14
CA GLY A 387 10.40 -9.52 -11.20
C GLY A 387 11.60 -9.33 -10.28
N MET A 388 12.79 -9.08 -10.82
CA MET A 388 13.99 -8.85 -10.00
C MET A 388 13.88 -7.62 -9.08
N VAL A 389 13.20 -6.57 -9.53
CA VAL A 389 12.96 -5.38 -8.68
C VAL A 389 11.98 -5.69 -7.57
N GLN A 390 10.91 -6.44 -7.84
CA GLN A 390 9.97 -6.89 -6.81
C GLN A 390 10.65 -7.86 -5.84
N GLY A 391 11.53 -8.73 -6.32
CA GLY A 391 12.36 -9.60 -5.50
C GLY A 391 13.20 -8.81 -4.51
N LEU A 392 13.81 -7.70 -4.95
CA LEU A 392 14.57 -6.82 -4.06
C LEU A 392 13.67 -6.19 -3.00
N ILE A 393 12.49 -5.71 -3.39
CA ILE A 393 11.51 -5.13 -2.47
C ILE A 393 11.12 -6.17 -1.42
N GLY A 394 10.71 -7.37 -1.84
CA GLY A 394 10.32 -8.45 -0.94
C GLY A 394 11.44 -8.84 0.02
N TRP A 395 12.65 -9.00 -0.51
CA TRP A 395 13.81 -9.33 0.31
C TRP A 395 14.13 -8.26 1.36
N LEU A 396 14.11 -6.98 0.98
CA LEU A 396 14.37 -5.88 1.91
C LEU A 396 13.30 -5.80 3.00
N LEU A 397 12.03 -6.03 2.66
CA LEU A 397 10.93 -6.09 3.63
C LEU A 397 11.13 -7.25 4.62
N ALA A 398 11.55 -8.43 4.13
CA ALA A 398 11.80 -9.59 4.98
C ALA A 398 12.98 -9.35 5.96
N GLN A 399 14.03 -8.67 5.52
CA GLN A 399 15.19 -8.36 6.38
C GLN A 399 14.84 -7.41 7.53
N ASP A 400 13.83 -6.54 7.35
CA ASP A 400 13.39 -5.60 8.38
C ASP A 400 12.36 -6.23 9.34
N ALA A 401 11.77 -7.38 9.00
CA ALA A 401 10.96 -8.17 9.94
C ALA A 401 11.82 -8.97 10.93
N ASP A 402 13.07 -9.28 10.56
CA ASP A 402 14.05 -10.03 11.36
C ASP A 402 14.98 -9.14 12.20
N ALA A 403 14.89 -7.81 12.07
CA ALA A 403 15.77 -6.81 12.70
C ALA A 403 15.04 -5.97 13.75
#